data_AF-A0A259DJN1-F1
#
_entry.id   AF-A0A259DJN1-F1
#
_cell.length_a   1.000
_cell.length_b   1.000
_cell.length_c   1.000
_cell.angle_alpha   90.00
_cell.angle_beta   90.00
_cell.angle_gamma   90.00
#
_symmetry.space_group_name_H-M   'P 1'
#
loop_
_entity.id
_entity.type
_entity.pdbx_description
1 polymer ?
#
loop_
_entity_poly.entity_id
_entity_poly.type
_entity_poly.pdbx_seq_one_letter_code
_entity_poly.pdbx_strand_id
1 'polypeptide(L)'
;MPLNLIADRWIPVRRSDGVSSVIRPDEIADPGLVFPVWPRPDLNIASLEFLIGLVLLADPPADLDDWEARREPDSERLRTAFARIEPAFNLTGEGPLFLQDLDPLEGEPNPPDMLFIDSAGGNTARNNADLMVRRNRYPDLDLPLAAMALYLLQAHAPSGGAGNRTSMRGGGPL
;
A
#
# COMPACT_ATOMS: atom_id res chain seq x y z
N MET A 1 8.88 8.38 -14.35
CA MET A 1 9.18 6.97 -14.62
C MET A 1 8.02 6.16 -14.09
N PRO A 2 7.58 5.10 -14.78
CA PRO A 2 6.58 4.19 -14.22
C PRO A 2 7.12 3.56 -12.93
N LEU A 3 6.23 3.19 -12.01
CA LEU A 3 6.59 2.47 -10.78
C LEU A 3 5.94 1.09 -10.81
N ASN A 4 6.74 0.04 -10.73
CA ASN A 4 6.27 -1.33 -10.50
C ASN A 4 6.59 -1.73 -9.05
N LEU A 5 5.56 -2.11 -8.29
CA LEU A 5 5.70 -2.40 -6.86
C LEU A 5 6.45 -3.69 -6.55
N ILE A 6 6.81 -4.50 -7.55
CA ILE A 6 7.66 -5.70 -7.41
C ILE A 6 9.08 -5.43 -7.91
N ALA A 7 9.23 -4.79 -9.08
CA ALA A 7 10.53 -4.65 -9.73
C ALA A 7 11.38 -3.49 -9.18
N ASP A 8 10.74 -2.44 -8.65
CA ASP A 8 11.41 -1.22 -8.23
C ASP A 8 11.61 -1.13 -6.71
N ARG A 9 12.60 -0.32 -6.29
CA ARG A 9 12.80 0.02 -4.87
C ARG A 9 11.90 1.18 -4.50
N TRP A 10 10.95 0.96 -3.61
CA TRP A 10 9.98 1.99 -3.21
C TRP A 10 9.59 1.97 -1.73
N ILE A 11 9.93 0.92 -0.98
CA ILE A 11 9.53 0.78 0.42
C ILE A 11 10.59 1.42 1.32
N PRO A 12 10.29 2.53 2.02
CA PRO A 12 11.22 3.15 2.95
C PRO A 12 11.31 2.32 4.23
N VAL A 13 12.53 1.95 4.62
CA VAL A 13 12.80 1.13 5.80
C VAL A 13 13.97 1.68 6.60
N ARG A 14 13.96 1.39 7.90
CA ARG A 14 15.08 1.63 8.81
C ARG A 14 15.83 0.34 9.09
N ARG A 15 17.16 0.44 9.06
CA ARG A 15 18.08 -0.65 9.41
C ARG A 15 18.51 -0.60 10.87
N SER A 16 19.09 -1.70 11.34
CA SER A 16 19.59 -1.89 12.70
C SER A 16 20.74 -0.94 13.06
N ASP A 17 21.48 -0.47 12.06
CA ASP A 17 22.50 0.58 12.18
C ASP A 17 21.90 2.01 12.26
N GLY A 18 20.57 2.14 12.19
CA GLY A 18 19.85 3.41 12.22
C GLY A 18 19.71 4.10 10.86
N VAL A 19 20.34 3.58 9.80
CA VAL A 19 20.29 4.17 8.47
C VAL A 19 18.93 3.89 7.82
N SER A 20 18.34 4.91 7.20
CA SER A 20 17.15 4.76 6.37
C SER A 20 17.54 4.45 4.94
N SER A 21 16.77 3.60 4.28
CA SER A 21 16.98 3.21 2.89
C SER A 21 15.66 2.87 2.23
N VAL A 22 15.69 2.64 0.92
CA VAL A 22 14.54 2.19 0.15
C VAL A 22 14.84 0.82 -0.43
N ILE A 23 13.90 -0.12 -0.29
CA ILE A 23 14.05 -1.51 -0.72
C ILE A 23 12.96 -1.92 -1.72
N ARG A 24 13.22 -3.00 -2.45
CA ARG A 24 12.22 -3.78 -3.18
C ARG A 24 11.53 -4.76 -2.22
N PRO A 25 10.36 -5.33 -2.57
CA PRO A 25 9.72 -6.31 -1.70
C PRO A 25 10.52 -7.59 -1.46
N ASP A 26 11.33 -8.08 -2.42
CA ASP A 26 12.17 -9.27 -2.21
C ASP A 26 13.24 -9.06 -1.14
N GLU A 27 13.70 -7.82 -0.99
CA GLU A 27 14.75 -7.44 -0.06
C GLU A 27 14.27 -7.39 1.40
N ILE A 28 12.99 -7.66 1.71
CA ILE A 28 12.49 -7.81 3.09
C ILE A 28 13.17 -8.95 3.86
N ALA A 29 13.81 -9.87 3.13
CA ALA A 29 14.63 -10.96 3.66
C ALA A 29 15.99 -10.50 4.24
N ASP A 30 16.35 -9.21 4.13
CA ASP A 30 17.56 -8.65 4.75
C ASP A 30 17.42 -8.62 6.29
N PRO A 31 18.23 -9.39 7.05
CA PRO A 31 18.13 -9.47 8.51
C PRO A 31 18.51 -8.16 9.23
N GLY A 32 19.11 -7.21 8.51
CA GLY A 32 19.42 -5.87 9.03
C GLY A 32 18.22 -4.92 9.04
N LEU A 33 17.09 -5.30 8.44
CA LEU A 33 15.88 -4.47 8.42
C LEU A 33 15.14 -4.51 9.74
N VAL A 34 14.62 -3.36 10.18
CA VAL A 34 13.91 -3.23 11.45
C VAL A 34 12.44 -2.92 11.23
N PHE A 35 12.12 -1.87 10.47
CA PHE A 35 10.73 -1.43 10.31
C PHE A 35 10.55 -0.50 9.10
N PRO A 36 9.37 -0.50 8.44
CA PRO A 36 9.00 0.55 7.50
C PRO A 36 9.01 1.94 8.18
N VAL A 37 9.36 2.98 7.42
CA VAL A 37 9.44 4.36 7.93
C VAL A 37 8.68 5.35 7.05
N TRP A 38 7.42 5.02 6.79
CA TRP A 38 6.48 5.92 6.12
C TRP A 38 6.21 7.17 6.97
N PRO A 39 5.86 8.31 6.34
CA PRO A 39 5.61 9.56 7.04
C PRO A 39 4.35 9.53 7.94
N ARG A 40 3.52 8.48 7.81
CA ARG A 40 2.35 8.26 8.67
C ARG A 40 2.36 6.83 9.25
N PRO A 41 1.94 6.64 10.52
CA PRO A 41 1.90 5.32 11.15
C PRO A 41 0.95 4.32 10.49
N ASP A 42 -0.21 4.78 10.00
CA ASP A 42 -1.18 3.95 9.28
C ASP A 42 -0.59 3.36 7.99
N LEU A 43 0.27 4.12 7.30
CA LEU A 43 0.99 3.63 6.12
C LEU A 43 2.08 2.60 6.47
N ASN A 44 2.65 2.64 7.67
CA ASN A 44 3.53 1.54 8.13
C ASN A 44 2.74 0.24 8.29
N ILE A 45 1.52 0.31 8.84
CA ILE A 45 0.64 -0.85 8.96
C ILE A 45 0.23 -1.36 7.58
N ALA A 46 -0.23 -0.46 6.70
CA ALA A 46 -0.60 -0.79 5.32
C ALA A 46 0.56 -1.48 4.57
N SER A 47 1.78 -0.98 4.74
CA SER A 47 2.98 -1.56 4.13
C SER A 47 3.29 -2.96 4.66
N LEU A 48 3.12 -3.23 5.95
CA LEU A 48 3.28 -4.57 6.52
C LEU A 48 2.19 -5.51 6.02
N GLU A 49 0.92 -5.09 6.03
CA GLU A 49 -0.18 -5.89 5.51
C GLU A 49 0.01 -6.23 4.04
N PHE A 50 0.42 -5.25 3.22
CA PHE A 50 0.74 -5.44 1.82
C PHE A 50 1.85 -6.49 1.64
N LEU A 51 2.96 -6.39 2.39
CA LEU A 51 4.07 -7.33 2.30
C LEU A 51 3.68 -8.74 2.73
N ILE A 52 2.88 -8.87 3.80
CA ILE A 52 2.35 -10.17 4.26
C ILE A 52 1.45 -10.77 3.17
N GLY A 53 0.52 -9.98 2.62
CA GLY A 53 -0.37 -10.41 1.55
C GLY A 53 0.40 -10.81 0.29
N LEU A 54 1.46 -10.09 -0.05
CA LEU A 54 2.30 -10.38 -1.21
C LEU A 54 3.03 -11.73 -1.07
N VAL A 55 3.64 -11.99 0.09
CA VAL A 55 4.28 -13.28 0.38
C VAL A 55 3.26 -14.41 0.35
N LEU A 56 2.11 -14.23 1.00
CA LEU A 56 1.05 -15.24 1.03
C LEU A 56 0.49 -15.55 -0.36
N LEU A 57 0.33 -14.54 -1.21
CA LEU A 57 -0.16 -14.69 -2.58
C LEU A 57 0.86 -15.40 -3.48
N ALA A 58 2.14 -15.05 -3.36
CA ALA A 58 3.16 -15.49 -4.30
C ALA A 58 3.90 -16.76 -3.87
N ASP A 59 4.08 -17.00 -2.58
CA ASP A 59 4.86 -18.11 -2.03
C ASP A 59 4.22 -18.66 -0.73
N PRO A 60 2.96 -19.11 -0.75
CA PRO A 60 2.34 -19.72 0.42
C PRO A 60 3.08 -20.99 0.84
N PRO A 61 3.11 -21.33 2.15
CA PRO A 61 3.55 -22.64 2.60
C PRO A 61 2.63 -23.73 2.03
N ALA A 62 3.22 -24.84 1.60
CA ALA A 62 2.47 -25.99 1.08
C ALA A 62 1.73 -26.74 2.21
N ASP A 63 2.37 -26.83 3.37
CA ASP A 63 1.87 -27.50 4.57
C ASP A 63 2.61 -26.98 5.83
N LEU A 64 2.33 -27.59 6.98
CA LEU A 64 2.94 -27.24 8.26
C LEU A 64 4.45 -27.52 8.28
N ASP A 65 4.91 -28.60 7.64
CA ASP A 65 6.32 -28.98 7.62
C ASP A 65 7.14 -27.98 6.79
N ASP A 66 6.62 -27.57 5.63
CA ASP A 66 7.21 -26.50 4.81
C ASP A 66 7.22 -25.15 5.55
N TRP A 67 6.14 -24.82 6.26
CA TRP A 67 6.12 -23.62 7.11
C TRP A 67 7.22 -23.65 8.18
N GLU A 68 7.38 -24.77 8.89
CA GLU A 68 8.41 -24.92 9.93
C GLU A 68 9.84 -24.91 9.34
N ALA A 69 10.02 -25.38 8.12
CA ALA A 69 11.31 -25.39 7.43
C ALA A 69 11.76 -23.99 6.97
N ARG A 70 10.84 -23.06 6.72
CA ARG A 70 11.11 -21.68 6.23
C ARG A 70 11.60 -20.74 7.34
N ARG A 71 12.71 -21.11 7.99
CA ARG A 71 13.30 -20.31 9.09
C ARG A 71 14.31 -19.27 8.63
N GLU A 72 15.03 -19.58 7.57
CA GLU A 72 16.04 -18.68 7.01
C GLU A 72 15.40 -17.81 5.92
N PRO A 73 15.60 -16.48 5.97
CA PRO A 73 15.08 -15.58 4.94
C PRO A 73 15.83 -15.80 3.62
N ASP A 74 15.09 -15.84 2.50
CA ASP A 74 15.65 -16.07 1.16
C ASP A 74 15.09 -15.05 0.15
N SER A 75 15.89 -14.01 -0.10
CA SER A 75 15.53 -12.92 -1.02
C SER A 75 15.39 -13.41 -2.47
N GLU A 76 16.24 -14.33 -2.94
CA GLU A 76 16.19 -14.81 -4.32
C GLU A 76 14.97 -15.71 -4.58
N ARG A 77 14.56 -16.50 -3.57
CA ARG A 77 13.29 -17.22 -3.59
C ARG A 77 12.10 -16.26 -3.69
N LEU A 78 12.05 -15.23 -2.85
CA LEU A 78 10.99 -14.22 -2.90
C LEU A 78 10.96 -13.50 -4.25
N ARG A 79 12.11 -13.09 -4.76
CA ARG A 79 12.24 -12.46 -6.08
C ARG A 79 11.68 -13.33 -7.19
N THR A 80 12.03 -14.61 -7.19
CA THR A 80 11.52 -15.60 -8.16
C THR A 80 10.01 -15.78 -8.03
N ALA A 81 9.50 -15.82 -6.80
CA ALA A 81 8.07 -15.97 -6.55
C ALA A 81 7.26 -14.75 -7.01
N PHE A 82 7.73 -13.53 -6.68
CA PHE A 82 7.07 -12.27 -7.01
C PHE A 82 7.07 -11.97 -8.51
N ALA A 83 8.14 -12.33 -9.23
CA ALA A 83 8.22 -12.14 -10.68
C ALA A 83 7.04 -12.76 -11.45
N ARG A 84 6.41 -13.81 -10.91
CA ARG A 84 5.23 -14.48 -11.51
C ARG A 84 3.97 -13.60 -11.55
N ILE A 85 3.88 -12.62 -10.66
CA ILE A 85 2.73 -11.73 -10.52
C ILE A 85 3.05 -10.26 -10.84
N GLU A 86 4.31 -9.95 -11.17
CA GLU A 86 4.82 -8.62 -11.54
C GLU A 86 3.89 -7.79 -12.46
N PRO A 87 3.26 -8.36 -13.51
CA PRO A 87 2.43 -7.57 -14.42
C PRO A 87 1.23 -6.89 -13.76
N ALA A 88 0.74 -7.39 -12.63
CA ALA A 88 -0.39 -6.82 -11.88
C ALA A 88 0.00 -5.69 -10.91
N PHE A 89 1.29 -5.40 -10.77
CA PHE A 89 1.83 -4.48 -9.76
C PHE A 89 2.39 -3.17 -10.37
N ASN A 90 2.03 -2.86 -11.62
CA ASN A 90 2.32 -1.54 -12.20
C ASN A 90 1.39 -0.49 -11.60
N LEU A 91 1.92 0.53 -10.92
CA LEU A 91 1.10 1.62 -10.37
C LEU A 91 0.67 2.63 -11.45
N THR A 92 1.56 2.88 -12.40
CA THR A 92 1.36 3.81 -13.52
C THR A 92 1.85 3.19 -14.81
N GLY A 93 1.32 3.65 -15.94
CA GLY A 93 1.62 3.11 -17.27
C GLY A 93 0.35 2.75 -18.01
N GLU A 94 0.48 1.84 -18.97
CA GLU A 94 -0.61 1.35 -19.81
C GLU A 94 -1.14 0.00 -19.32
N GLY A 95 -2.42 -0.26 -19.54
CA GLY A 95 -3.07 -1.52 -19.18
C GLY A 95 -3.55 -1.58 -17.72
N PRO A 96 -3.80 -2.78 -17.17
CA PRO A 96 -4.22 -2.95 -15.78
C PRO A 96 -3.20 -2.38 -14.79
N LEU A 97 -3.67 -1.49 -13.92
CA LEU A 97 -2.84 -0.85 -12.90
C LEU A 97 -3.22 -1.34 -11.49
N PHE A 98 -2.23 -1.33 -10.61
CA PHE A 98 -2.34 -1.80 -9.24
C PHE A 98 -3.49 -1.08 -8.51
N LEU A 99 -4.49 -1.87 -8.10
CA LEU A 99 -5.67 -1.43 -7.33
C LEU A 99 -6.45 -0.26 -7.96
N GLN A 100 -6.46 -0.18 -9.29
CA GLN A 100 -7.20 0.82 -10.04
C GLN A 100 -8.20 0.15 -10.99
N ASP A 101 -9.28 0.86 -11.29
CA ASP A 101 -10.33 0.37 -12.19
C ASP A 101 -9.83 0.32 -13.64
N LEU A 102 -10.32 -0.64 -14.41
CA LEU A 102 -10.04 -0.75 -15.85
C LEU A 102 -10.97 0.14 -16.67
N ASP A 103 -12.16 0.40 -16.15
CA ASP A 103 -13.14 1.25 -16.81
C ASP A 103 -12.78 2.73 -16.63
N PRO A 104 -13.09 3.59 -17.61
CA PRO A 104 -12.93 5.02 -17.46
C PRO A 104 -13.69 5.54 -16.23
N LEU A 105 -13.00 6.27 -15.36
CA LEU A 105 -13.62 6.92 -14.22
C LEU A 105 -14.43 8.13 -14.70
N GLU A 106 -15.74 8.09 -14.47
CA GLU A 106 -16.63 9.23 -14.73
C GLU A 106 -16.71 10.18 -13.51
N GLY A 107 -16.86 11.47 -13.78
CA GLY A 107 -17.05 12.50 -12.75
C GLY A 107 -15.83 13.41 -12.54
N GLU A 108 -15.94 14.26 -11.53
CA GLU A 108 -14.87 15.21 -11.18
C GLU A 108 -13.77 14.51 -10.37
N PRO A 109 -12.48 14.75 -10.67
CA PRO A 109 -11.38 14.14 -9.93
C PRO A 109 -11.35 14.65 -8.49
N ASN A 110 -11.16 13.72 -7.55
CA ASN A 110 -10.89 14.07 -6.16
C ASN A 110 -9.41 14.44 -5.98
N PRO A 111 -9.10 15.38 -5.07
CA PRO A 111 -7.71 15.68 -4.71
C PRO A 111 -7.04 14.48 -4.01
N PRO A 112 -5.68 14.38 -4.04
CA PRO A 112 -4.96 13.25 -3.46
C PRO A 112 -5.19 13.05 -1.95
N ASP A 113 -5.52 14.11 -1.22
CA ASP A 113 -5.82 14.01 0.21
C ASP A 113 -7.06 13.16 0.49
N MET A 114 -7.99 13.01 -0.46
CA MET A 114 -9.15 12.12 -0.34
C MET A 114 -8.80 10.63 -0.31
N LEU A 115 -7.55 10.24 -0.59
CA LEU A 115 -7.07 8.87 -0.37
C LEU A 115 -6.90 8.53 1.11
N PHE A 116 -6.80 9.54 1.98
CA PHE A 116 -6.61 9.32 3.42
C PHE A 116 -7.94 9.32 4.16
N ILE A 117 -8.15 8.30 4.98
CA ILE A 117 -9.39 8.08 5.74
C ILE A 117 -9.71 9.20 6.75
N ASP A 118 -8.72 10.01 7.14
CA ASP A 118 -8.89 11.16 8.04
C ASP A 118 -9.22 12.47 7.32
N SER A 119 -9.37 12.44 5.99
CA SER A 119 -9.76 13.60 5.20
C SER A 119 -11.26 13.86 5.24
N ALA A 120 -11.62 15.14 5.12
CA ALA A 120 -13.01 15.57 5.16
C ALA A 120 -13.71 15.28 3.82
N GLY A 121 -14.78 14.49 3.86
CA GLY A 121 -15.64 14.29 2.70
C GLY A 121 -16.36 15.56 2.25
N GLY A 122 -16.90 15.53 1.03
CA GLY A 122 -17.50 16.71 0.39
C GLY A 122 -18.60 17.40 1.21
N ASN A 123 -19.46 16.65 1.91
CA ASN A 123 -20.49 17.26 2.78
C ASN A 123 -19.89 17.90 4.04
N THR A 124 -18.89 17.27 4.64
CA THR A 124 -18.19 17.81 5.82
C THR A 124 -17.53 19.15 5.48
N ALA A 125 -16.86 19.24 4.33
CA ALA A 125 -16.26 20.48 3.83
C ALA A 125 -17.32 21.55 3.48
N ARG A 126 -18.40 21.18 2.78
CA ARG A 126 -19.50 22.11 2.41
C ARG A 126 -20.19 22.71 3.63
N ASN A 127 -20.40 21.91 4.67
CA ASN A 127 -21.04 22.34 5.91
C ASN A 127 -20.07 23.01 6.90
N ASN A 128 -18.80 23.19 6.52
CA ASN A 128 -17.74 23.74 7.39
C ASN A 128 -17.59 22.96 8.72
N ALA A 129 -17.80 21.64 8.67
CA ALA A 129 -17.76 20.74 9.82
C ALA A 129 -16.38 20.06 9.98
N ASP A 130 -15.41 20.45 9.15
CA ASP A 130 -14.05 19.91 9.08
C ASP A 130 -13.02 20.79 9.80
N LEU A 131 -13.43 21.43 10.90
CA LEU A 131 -12.63 22.43 11.63
C LEU A 131 -11.24 21.94 12.06
N MET A 132 -11.08 20.64 12.29
CA MET A 132 -9.81 20.02 12.70
C MET A 132 -9.02 19.41 11.55
N VAL A 133 -9.57 19.39 10.34
CA VAL A 133 -8.94 18.80 9.16
C VAL A 133 -8.40 19.92 8.28
N ARG A 134 -7.07 19.95 8.11
CA ARG A 134 -6.45 20.83 7.12
C ARG A 134 -6.81 20.34 5.71
N ARG A 135 -7.63 21.11 5.00
CA ARG A 135 -7.96 20.90 3.57
C ARG A 135 -6.71 21.01 2.69
N ASN A 136 -6.67 20.26 1.59
CA ASN A 136 -5.56 20.24 0.64
C ASN A 136 -4.22 19.97 1.33
N ARG A 137 -4.21 19.03 2.28
CA ARG A 137 -3.00 18.71 3.07
C ARG A 137 -1.88 18.17 2.19
N TYR A 138 -2.26 17.44 1.14
CA TYR A 138 -1.37 16.82 0.17
C TYR A 138 -1.78 17.28 -1.23
N PRO A 139 -1.18 18.35 -1.76
CA PRO A 139 -1.47 18.83 -3.12
C PRO A 139 -1.01 17.82 -4.19
N ASP A 140 0.01 17.03 -3.85
CA ASP A 140 0.58 15.96 -4.65
C ASP A 140 1.09 14.85 -3.71
N LEU A 141 1.24 13.64 -4.27
CA LEU A 141 1.87 12.50 -3.61
C LEU A 141 2.95 11.95 -4.54
N ASP A 142 4.08 11.56 -3.97
CA ASP A 142 5.00 10.71 -4.71
C ASP A 142 4.36 9.33 -4.96
N LEU A 143 4.87 8.62 -5.98
CA LEU A 143 4.29 7.34 -6.40
C LEU A 143 4.28 6.27 -5.28
N PRO A 144 5.36 6.08 -4.49
CA PRO A 144 5.33 5.14 -3.37
C PRO A 144 4.25 5.46 -2.32
N LEU A 145 4.09 6.73 -1.96
CA LEU A 145 3.10 7.18 -0.98
C LEU A 145 1.68 7.02 -1.54
N ALA A 146 1.47 7.34 -2.82
CA ALA A 146 0.20 7.11 -3.51
C ALA A 146 -0.18 5.62 -3.52
N ALA A 147 0.76 4.71 -3.77
CA ALA A 147 0.51 3.27 -3.74
C ALA A 147 0.02 2.79 -2.37
N MET A 148 0.67 3.23 -1.29
CA MET A 148 0.26 2.85 0.06
C MET A 148 -1.01 3.54 0.53
N ALA A 149 -1.27 4.78 0.10
CA ALA A 149 -2.54 5.43 0.36
C ALA A 149 -3.70 4.70 -0.35
N LEU A 150 -3.51 4.28 -1.61
CA LEU A 150 -4.47 3.46 -2.35
C LEU A 150 -4.72 2.12 -1.64
N TYR A 151 -3.65 1.40 -1.29
CA TYR A 151 -3.77 0.14 -0.57
C TYR A 151 -4.52 0.32 0.76
N LEU A 152 -4.10 1.29 1.59
CA LEU A 152 -4.72 1.58 2.88
C LEU A 152 -6.21 1.89 2.73
N LEU A 153 -6.59 2.72 1.76
CA LEU A 153 -7.98 3.04 1.49
C LEU A 153 -8.77 1.77 1.12
N GLN A 154 -8.30 0.97 0.18
CA GLN A 154 -9.00 -0.25 -0.23
C GLN A 154 -9.13 -1.27 0.92
N ALA A 155 -8.10 -1.33 1.77
CA ALA A 155 -8.00 -2.30 2.85
C ALA A 155 -8.78 -1.89 4.11
N HIS A 156 -8.95 -0.59 4.38
CA HIS A 156 -9.54 -0.07 5.63
C HIS A 156 -10.64 0.98 5.43
N ALA A 157 -11.10 1.24 4.20
CA ALA A 157 -12.16 2.22 3.94
C ALA A 157 -13.36 2.00 4.88
N PRO A 158 -13.72 3.03 5.67
CA PRO A 158 -14.84 2.92 6.59
C PRO A 158 -16.15 2.78 5.82
N SER A 159 -17.17 2.27 6.50
CA SER A 159 -18.55 2.32 5.99
C SER A 159 -19.04 3.76 6.08
N GLY A 160 -18.83 4.57 5.04
CA GLY A 160 -19.19 5.98 5.13
C GLY A 160 -19.14 6.76 3.82
N GLY A 161 -20.32 7.04 3.27
CA GLY A 161 -20.55 8.11 2.29
C GLY A 161 -20.77 7.64 0.84
N ALA A 162 -21.62 8.36 0.11
CA ALA A 162 -21.88 8.11 -1.30
C ALA A 162 -20.60 8.30 -2.12
N GLY A 163 -20.13 7.25 -2.77
CA GLY A 163 -19.00 7.29 -3.70
C GLY A 163 -17.93 6.21 -3.47
N ASN A 164 -17.71 5.78 -2.21
CA ASN A 164 -16.72 4.75 -1.89
C ASN A 164 -17.38 3.50 -1.32
N ARG A 165 -16.94 2.32 -1.78
CA ARG A 165 -17.38 1.05 -1.19
C ARG A 165 -16.60 0.79 0.10
N THR A 166 -17.30 0.25 1.09
CA THR A 166 -16.70 -0.27 2.32
C THR A 166 -15.66 -1.34 1.98
N SER A 167 -14.57 -1.41 2.74
CA SER A 167 -13.56 -2.46 2.56
C SER A 167 -14.16 -3.87 2.65
N MET A 168 -13.50 -4.85 2.02
CA MET A 168 -13.90 -6.28 2.08
C MET A 168 -13.94 -6.83 3.51
N ARG A 169 -13.19 -6.21 4.44
CA ARG A 169 -13.12 -6.56 5.86
C ARG A 169 -14.19 -5.85 6.71
N GLY A 170 -15.06 -5.04 6.10
CA GLY A 170 -16.07 -4.23 6.79
C GLY A 170 -15.64 -2.77 6.97
N GLY A 171 -16.49 -1.98 7.63
CA GLY A 171 -16.26 -0.55 7.83
C GLY A 171 -15.39 -0.29 9.06
N GLY A 172 -14.12 0.03 8.83
CA GLY A 172 -13.15 0.31 9.89
C GLY A 172 -12.55 -0.95 10.55
N PRO A 173 -11.89 -1.85 9.81
CA PRO A 173 -11.10 -2.92 10.39
C PRO A 173 -9.77 -2.34 10.89
N LEU A 174 -9.82 -1.67 12.04
CA LEU A 174 -8.77 -1.44 13.02
C LEU A 174 -9.41 -1.50 14.40
#